data_AF-A0A9W8KK68-F1
#
_entry.id   AF-A0A9W8KK68-F1
#
_cell.length_a   1.000
_cell.length_b   1.000
_cell.length_c   1.000
_cell.angle_alpha   90.00
_cell.angle_beta   90.00
_cell.angle_gamma   90.00
#
_symmetry.space_group_name_H-M   'P 1'
#
loop_
_entity.id
_entity.type
_entity.pdbx_description
1 polymer ?
#
loop_
_entity_poly.entity_id
_entity_poly.type
_entity_poly.pdbx_seq_one_letter_code
_entity_poly.pdbx_strand_id
1 'polypeptide(L)'
;MGNLIAIRKPRDSDSLRLQVAIAVLSITCLAPFFAAAIAPTNKIVRSNGVYLIARGTDFKTEIKESIRIYKNKYMLLLLPYMFSYPFLYSVCNVPLHNTLAIILYDLGKLFILAMGQMLDAPWSTRRTRGFVGFAMLLFFFALSTVFTVTARMYDNGWDLIDPSWTHNQITSFLAENSIKIHRVIVLTSYFFSGVASSMIELFGFWVIGTLTNDIRACGRFVGTFHSVMSIGGMVGVQIILSVPFNYISLNIPMFFGLAMSVASFVLLYFVLRRITDTNDWTLGRIPDSNSSKCNIGSSDSSQSSDTYFVITDVKHIHSGSTETL
;
A
#
# COMPACT_ATOMS: atom_id res chain seq x y z
N MET A 1 25.29 21.42 -15.37
CA MET A 1 25.57 19.97 -15.46
C MET A 1 27.08 19.79 -15.38
N GLY A 2 27.62 19.13 -14.35
CA GLY A 2 29.08 18.92 -14.27
C GLY A 2 29.73 18.90 -12.88
N ASN A 3 28.98 18.86 -11.77
CA ASN A 3 29.56 18.66 -10.42
C ASN A 3 28.75 17.60 -9.64
N LEU A 4 28.51 16.46 -10.30
CA LEU A 4 27.99 15.25 -9.66
C LEU A 4 29.20 14.41 -9.22
N ILE A 5 29.19 14.05 -7.93
CA ILE A 5 30.04 13.00 -7.33
C ILE A 5 31.48 13.46 -7.02
N ALA A 6 31.62 14.39 -6.08
CA ALA A 6 32.83 14.41 -5.25
C ALA A 6 32.78 13.21 -4.30
N ILE A 7 33.53 12.16 -4.63
CA ILE A 7 33.71 10.97 -3.81
C ILE A 7 34.41 11.39 -2.52
N ARG A 8 33.61 11.73 -1.51
CA ARG A 8 34.04 11.82 -0.12
C ARG A 8 34.53 10.43 0.29
N LYS A 9 35.76 10.33 0.83
CA LYS A 9 36.27 9.07 1.40
C LYS A 9 35.29 8.61 2.49
N PRO A 10 34.55 7.50 2.31
CA PRO A 10 33.55 7.08 3.27
C PRO A 10 34.24 6.66 4.57
N ARG A 11 33.65 7.02 5.71
CA ARG A 11 33.92 6.33 6.99
C ARG A 11 33.56 4.86 6.78
N ASP A 12 34.23 3.91 7.45
CA ASP A 12 33.94 2.46 7.28
C ASP A 12 32.46 2.09 7.51
N SER A 13 31.71 2.91 8.25
CA SER A 13 30.26 2.76 8.42
C SER A 13 29.43 3.14 7.19
N ASP A 14 29.89 4.10 6.38
CA ASP A 14 29.16 4.62 5.22
C ASP A 14 29.31 3.69 4.01
N SER A 15 30.48 3.06 3.87
CA SER A 15 30.74 2.05 2.83
C SER A 15 29.90 0.80 3.07
N LEU A 16 29.79 0.34 4.32
CA LEU A 16 28.95 -0.80 4.68
C LEU A 16 27.46 -0.52 4.38
N ARG A 17 26.95 0.65 4.76
CA ARG A 17 25.56 1.05 4.45
C ARG A 17 25.27 1.07 2.96
N LEU A 18 26.21 1.59 2.17
CA LEU A 18 26.10 1.61 0.71
C LEU A 18 26.09 0.19 0.14
N GLN A 19 26.97 -0.70 0.60
CA GLN A 19 27.01 -2.09 0.16
C GLN A 19 25.72 -2.84 0.48
N VAL A 20 25.19 -2.68 1.70
CA VAL A 20 23.91 -3.27 2.10
C VAL A 20 22.77 -2.71 1.25
N ALA A 21 22.73 -1.39 1.00
CA ALA A 21 21.71 -0.78 0.15
C ALA A 21 21.76 -1.31 -1.29
N ILE A 22 22.95 -1.46 -1.87
CA ILE A 22 23.14 -2.04 -3.21
C ILE A 22 22.68 -3.50 -3.24
N ALA A 23 23.00 -4.30 -2.21
CA ALA A 23 22.58 -5.69 -2.11
C ALA A 23 21.06 -5.83 -2.00
N VAL A 24 20.41 -5.02 -1.16
CA VAL A 24 18.94 -5.03 -1.02
C VAL A 24 18.27 -4.58 -2.33
N LEU A 25 18.81 -3.55 -2.97
CA LEU A 25 18.29 -3.05 -4.25
C LEU A 25 18.41 -4.11 -5.35
N SER A 26 19.57 -4.77 -5.45
CA SER A 26 19.78 -5.81 -6.47
C SER A 26 18.84 -6.99 -6.27
N ILE A 27 18.67 -7.48 -5.04
CA ILE A 27 17.70 -8.54 -4.72
C ILE A 27 16.27 -8.11 -5.11
N THR A 28 15.87 -6.87 -4.80
CA THR A 28 14.54 -6.35 -5.14
C THR A 28 14.35 -6.24 -6.65
N CYS A 29 15.37 -5.83 -7.40
CA CYS A 29 15.37 -5.81 -8.85
C CYS A 29 15.33 -7.21 -9.47
N LEU A 30 15.82 -8.24 -8.77
CA LEU A 30 15.73 -9.64 -9.21
C LEU A 30 14.33 -10.25 -8.99
N ALA A 31 13.51 -9.72 -8.07
CA ALA A 31 12.20 -10.29 -7.73
C ALA A 31 11.25 -10.52 -8.93
N PRO A 32 11.14 -9.61 -9.92
CA PRO A 32 10.30 -9.84 -11.10
C PRO A 32 10.76 -11.02 -11.96
N PHE A 33 12.05 -11.34 -11.98
CA PHE A 33 12.59 -12.47 -12.73
C PHE A 33 12.23 -13.80 -12.08
N PHE A 34 12.19 -13.85 -10.75
CA PHE A 34 11.65 -15.01 -10.04
C PHE A 34 10.15 -15.18 -10.30
N ALA A 35 9.38 -14.10 -10.41
CA ALA A 35 7.98 -14.18 -10.82
C ALA A 35 7.81 -14.71 -12.25
N ALA A 36 8.73 -14.38 -13.16
CA ALA A 36 8.75 -14.93 -14.52
C ALA A 36 9.15 -16.41 -14.58
N ALA A 37 9.84 -16.92 -13.55
CA ALA A 37 10.17 -18.34 -13.42
C ALA A 37 9.00 -19.20 -12.92
N ILE A 38 7.88 -18.59 -12.51
CA ILE A 38 6.66 -19.32 -12.13
C ILE A 38 6.09 -20.03 -13.36
N ALA A 39 5.70 -21.29 -13.19
CA ALA A 39 5.15 -22.11 -14.26
C ALA A 39 3.97 -21.40 -14.95
N PRO A 40 3.91 -21.40 -16.29
CA PRO A 40 2.84 -20.75 -17.01
C PRO A 40 1.51 -21.43 -16.64
N THR A 41 0.45 -20.63 -16.50
CA THR A 41 -0.82 -21.06 -15.88
C THR A 41 -1.50 -22.19 -16.67
N ASN A 42 -1.21 -22.31 -17.97
CA ASN A 42 -1.68 -23.39 -18.84
C ASN A 42 -1.09 -24.77 -18.49
N LYS A 43 -0.03 -24.84 -17.67
CA LYS A 43 0.56 -26.08 -17.16
C LYS A 43 0.12 -26.40 -15.73
N ILE A 44 -0.70 -25.55 -15.12
CA ILE A 44 -1.20 -25.76 -13.76
C ILE A 44 -2.50 -26.55 -13.84
N VAL A 45 -2.42 -27.83 -13.45
CA VAL A 45 -3.57 -28.70 -13.25
C VAL A 45 -3.96 -28.62 -11.79
N ARG A 46 -5.20 -28.20 -11.52
CA ARG A 46 -5.72 -28.16 -10.15
C ARG A 46 -5.96 -29.60 -9.66
N SER A 47 -5.99 -29.82 -8.34
CA SER A 47 -6.18 -31.16 -7.74
C SER A 47 -7.45 -31.89 -8.19
N ASN A 48 -8.42 -31.16 -8.74
CA ASN A 48 -9.65 -31.68 -9.33
C ASN A 48 -9.53 -32.03 -10.83
N GLY A 49 -8.32 -32.04 -11.40
CA GLY A 49 -8.07 -32.38 -12.81
C GLY A 49 -8.46 -31.31 -13.83
N VAL A 50 -8.95 -30.14 -13.38
CA VAL A 50 -9.38 -29.05 -14.26
C VAL A 50 -8.19 -28.15 -14.59
N TYR A 51 -8.02 -27.83 -15.88
CA TYR A 51 -7.02 -26.89 -16.37
C TYR A 51 -7.43 -25.45 -16.09
N LEU A 52 -6.51 -24.63 -15.58
CA LEU A 52 -6.69 -23.20 -15.45
C LEU A 52 -6.47 -22.52 -16.80
N ILE A 53 -7.57 -22.10 -17.45
CA ILE A 53 -7.50 -21.27 -18.66
C ILE A 53 -7.23 -19.83 -18.26
N ALA A 54 -5.98 -19.50 -17.95
CA ALA A 54 -5.56 -18.09 -17.89
C ALA A 54 -5.07 -17.69 -19.28
N ARG A 55 -5.80 -16.79 -19.96
CA ARG A 55 -5.31 -16.10 -21.17
C ARG A 55 -4.01 -15.38 -20.85
N GLY A 56 -2.91 -15.73 -21.50
CA GLY A 56 -1.69 -14.92 -21.46
C GLY A 56 -1.97 -13.49 -21.91
N THR A 57 -1.25 -12.53 -21.34
CA THR A 57 -1.32 -11.13 -21.74
C THR A 57 0.03 -10.70 -22.30
N ASP A 58 -0.02 -9.90 -23.36
CA ASP A 58 1.19 -9.34 -23.96
C ASP A 58 1.70 -8.18 -23.11
N PHE A 59 3.02 -8.03 -23.00
CA PHE A 59 3.65 -6.94 -22.23
C PHE A 59 3.15 -5.55 -22.66
N LYS A 60 2.96 -5.32 -23.97
CA LYS A 60 2.41 -4.06 -24.49
C LYS A 60 0.97 -3.82 -24.02
N THR A 61 0.17 -4.88 -23.94
CA THR A 61 -1.22 -4.78 -23.45
C THR A 61 -1.25 -4.51 -21.95
N GLU A 62 -0.36 -5.11 -21.18
CA GLU A 62 -0.24 -4.86 -19.75
C GLU A 62 0.15 -3.41 -19.44
N ILE A 63 1.12 -2.84 -20.16
CA ILE A 63 1.48 -1.42 -19.99
C ILE A 63 0.29 -0.53 -20.36
N LYS A 64 -0.35 -0.78 -21.51
CA LYS A 64 -1.46 0.04 -21.99
C LYS A 64 -2.64 0.03 -21.01
N GLU A 65 -3.01 -1.14 -20.49
CA GLU A 65 -4.09 -1.26 -19.52
C GLU A 65 -3.69 -0.70 -18.15
N SER A 66 -2.42 -0.80 -17.76
CA SER A 66 -1.91 -0.15 -16.53
C SER A 66 -2.00 1.37 -16.61
N ILE A 67 -1.69 1.98 -17.76
CA ILE A 67 -1.88 3.43 -17.96
C ILE A 67 -3.36 3.80 -17.97
N ARG A 68 -4.22 2.92 -18.48
CA ARG A 68 -5.67 3.12 -18.55
C ARG A 68 -6.33 3.23 -17.18
N ILE A 69 -5.72 2.65 -16.14
CA ILE A 69 -6.18 2.72 -14.75
C ILE A 69 -6.27 4.16 -14.25
N TYR A 70 -5.35 5.03 -14.68
CA TYR A 70 -5.40 6.46 -14.32
C TYR A 70 -6.59 7.20 -14.94
N LYS A 71 -7.34 6.58 -15.86
CA LYS A 71 -8.61 7.14 -16.36
C LYS A 71 -9.82 6.72 -15.50
N ASN A 72 -9.65 5.75 -14.60
CA ASN A 72 -10.72 5.35 -13.70
C ASN A 72 -10.92 6.41 -12.61
N LYS A 73 -12.14 6.96 -12.53
CA LYS A 73 -12.51 8.00 -11.56
C LYS A 73 -12.19 7.58 -10.12
N TYR A 74 -12.45 6.32 -9.76
CA TYR A 74 -12.22 5.83 -8.40
C TYR A 74 -10.73 5.73 -8.06
N MET A 75 -9.89 5.36 -9.02
CA MET A 75 -8.43 5.35 -8.82
C MET A 75 -7.85 6.75 -8.73
N LEU A 76 -8.38 7.71 -9.49
CA LEU A 76 -8.02 9.12 -9.36
C LEU A 76 -8.39 9.69 -7.98
N LEU A 77 -9.55 9.32 -7.44
CA LEU A 77 -9.98 9.68 -6.08
C LEU A 77 -9.07 9.09 -5.00
N LEU A 78 -8.49 7.90 -5.24
CA LEU A 78 -7.57 7.24 -4.32
C LEU A 78 -6.12 7.75 -4.42
N LEU A 79 -5.75 8.43 -5.51
CA LEU A 79 -4.36 8.83 -5.77
C LEU A 79 -3.77 9.71 -4.64
N PRO A 80 -4.48 10.72 -4.10
CA PRO A 80 -3.97 11.50 -2.97
C PRO A 80 -3.72 10.64 -1.72
N TYR A 81 -4.58 9.65 -1.46
CA TYR A 81 -4.41 8.72 -0.36
C TYR A 81 -3.16 7.84 -0.51
N MET A 82 -2.92 7.34 -1.72
CA MET A 82 -1.71 6.57 -2.04
C MET A 82 -0.44 7.39 -1.85
N PHE A 83 -0.46 8.67 -2.21
CA PHE A 83 0.73 9.52 -2.16
C PHE A 83 1.01 10.11 -0.76
N SER A 84 -0.04 10.57 -0.08
CA SER A 84 0.07 11.46 1.07
C SER A 84 0.72 10.82 2.29
N TYR A 85 0.39 9.57 2.62
CA TYR A 85 0.95 8.93 3.82
C TYR A 85 2.45 8.61 3.69
N PRO A 86 2.94 7.97 2.61
CA PRO A 86 4.38 7.78 2.41
C PRO A 86 5.15 9.10 2.33
N PHE A 87 4.55 10.12 1.72
CA PHE A 87 5.10 11.48 1.71
C PHE A 87 5.24 12.03 3.14
N LEU A 88 4.15 12.02 3.92
CA LEU A 88 4.13 12.49 5.31
C LEU A 88 5.14 11.72 6.16
N TYR A 89 5.15 10.39 6.05
CA TYR A 89 6.08 9.53 6.77
C TYR A 89 7.54 9.87 6.43
N SER A 90 7.87 10.05 5.16
CA SER A 90 9.22 10.45 4.76
C SER A 90 9.58 11.81 5.35
N VAL A 91 8.70 12.81 5.22
CA VAL A 91 8.93 14.18 5.75
C VAL A 91 9.02 14.22 7.28
N CYS A 92 8.23 13.39 7.97
CA CYS A 92 8.17 13.32 9.43
C CYS A 92 9.25 12.44 10.05
N ASN A 93 10.00 11.65 9.28
CA ASN A 93 11.08 10.85 9.84
C ASN A 93 12.36 11.68 9.98
N VAL A 94 12.80 11.86 11.22
CA VAL A 94 14.24 12.01 11.48
C VAL A 94 14.81 10.59 11.39
N PRO A 95 15.90 10.35 10.65
CA PRO A 95 16.53 9.03 10.60
C PRO A 95 17.20 8.73 11.94
N LEU A 96 16.40 8.30 12.92
CA LEU A 96 16.90 7.75 14.18
C LEU A 96 17.32 6.31 13.91
N HIS A 97 18.60 6.13 13.56
CA HIS A 97 19.25 4.83 13.42
C HIS A 97 19.42 4.17 14.79
N ASN A 98 18.32 3.81 15.45
CA ASN A 98 18.34 2.97 16.64
C ASN A 98 17.59 1.68 16.32
N THR A 99 18.27 0.55 16.49
CA THR A 99 17.71 -0.80 16.32
C THR A 99 16.40 -0.99 17.08
N LEU A 100 16.28 -0.39 18.27
CA LEU A 100 15.06 -0.47 19.08
C LEU A 100 13.88 0.25 18.42
N ALA A 101 14.10 1.41 17.81
CA ALA A 101 13.05 2.15 17.11
C ALA A 101 12.55 1.38 15.88
N ILE A 102 13.46 0.74 15.14
CA ILE A 102 13.12 -0.14 14.01
C ILE A 102 12.29 -1.34 14.49
N ILE A 103 12.74 -2.02 15.55
CA ILE A 103 12.00 -3.17 16.12
C ILE A 103 10.61 -2.74 16.58
N LEU A 104 10.47 -1.61 17.27
CA LEU A 104 9.16 -1.12 17.71
C LEU A 104 8.25 -0.74 16.54
N TYR A 105 8.80 -0.14 15.49
CA TYR A 105 8.06 0.17 14.28
C TYR A 105 7.52 -1.11 13.63
N ASP A 106 8.36 -2.13 13.45
CA ASP A 106 7.94 -3.40 12.87
C ASP A 106 7.01 -4.21 13.78
N LEU A 107 7.18 -4.11 15.10
CA LEU A 107 6.23 -4.66 16.07
C LEU A 107 4.86 -3.99 15.95
N GLY A 108 4.83 -2.67 15.76
CA GLY A 108 3.60 -1.92 15.49
C GLY A 108 2.87 -2.42 14.25
N LYS A 109 3.59 -2.84 13.20
CA LYS A 109 2.98 -3.38 11.98
C LYS A 109 2.19 -4.67 12.21
N LEU A 110 2.43 -5.41 13.29
CA LEU A 110 1.66 -6.62 13.60
C LEU A 110 0.17 -6.33 13.85
N PHE A 111 -0.20 -5.08 14.16
CA PHE A 111 -1.59 -4.65 14.27
C PHE A 111 -2.38 -4.73 12.96
N ILE A 112 -1.70 -4.94 11.83
CA ILE A 112 -2.34 -5.30 10.56
C ILE A 112 -3.25 -6.53 10.70
N LEU A 113 -2.90 -7.48 11.57
CA LEU A 113 -3.71 -8.69 11.80
C LEU A 113 -5.07 -8.36 12.40
N ALA A 114 -5.12 -7.44 13.37
CA ALA A 114 -6.36 -7.03 14.01
C ALA A 114 -7.30 -6.34 13.00
N MET A 115 -6.73 -5.44 12.17
CA MET A 115 -7.48 -4.76 11.11
C MET A 115 -7.97 -5.76 10.04
N GLY A 116 -7.13 -6.72 9.64
CA GLY A 116 -7.46 -7.74 8.66
C GLY A 116 -8.59 -8.65 9.15
N GLN A 117 -8.48 -9.16 10.37
CA GLN A 117 -9.53 -9.97 10.99
C GLN A 117 -10.86 -9.23 11.08
N MET A 118 -10.85 -7.94 11.43
CA MET A 118 -12.06 -7.13 11.51
C MET A 118 -12.72 -6.93 10.12
N LEU A 119 -11.92 -6.70 9.09
CA LEU A 119 -12.39 -6.49 7.72
C LEU A 119 -12.90 -7.79 7.07
N ASP A 120 -12.29 -8.92 7.39
CA ASP A 120 -12.66 -10.23 6.83
C ASP A 120 -13.80 -10.91 7.58
N ALA A 121 -14.00 -10.59 8.86
CA ALA A 121 -15.03 -11.23 9.66
C ALA A 121 -16.45 -11.05 9.04
N PRO A 122 -17.30 -12.10 9.04
CA PRO A 122 -18.59 -12.11 8.35
C PRO A 122 -19.74 -11.45 9.15
N TRP A 123 -19.44 -10.61 10.12
CA TRP A 123 -20.40 -10.05 11.07
C TRP A 123 -21.30 -8.95 10.50
N SER A 124 -20.95 -8.37 9.34
CA SER A 124 -21.72 -7.29 8.73
C SER A 124 -21.53 -7.18 7.22
N THR A 125 -22.32 -6.32 6.58
CA THR A 125 -22.19 -6.01 5.15
C THR A 125 -20.80 -5.45 4.84
N ARG A 126 -20.34 -5.61 3.59
CA ARG A 126 -19.03 -5.10 3.16
C ARG A 126 -18.88 -3.60 3.42
N ARG A 127 -19.97 -2.84 3.22
CA ARG A 127 -20.00 -1.39 3.43
C ARG A 127 -19.81 -1.00 4.90
N THR A 128 -20.51 -1.65 5.82
CA THR A 128 -20.36 -1.38 7.27
C THR A 128 -18.94 -1.70 7.73
N ARG A 129 -18.37 -2.84 7.29
CA ARG A 129 -16.98 -3.21 7.59
C ARG A 129 -15.99 -2.17 7.07
N GLY A 130 -16.22 -1.63 5.87
CA GLY A 130 -15.43 -0.54 5.32
C GLY A 130 -15.47 0.74 6.16
N PHE A 131 -16.64 1.12 6.69
CA PHE A 131 -16.75 2.30 7.56
C PHE A 131 -16.11 2.10 8.93
N VAL A 132 -16.25 0.91 9.52
CA VAL A 132 -15.63 0.58 10.80
C VAL A 132 -14.10 0.52 10.64
N GLY A 133 -13.61 -0.08 9.56
CA GLY A 133 -12.21 -0.04 9.16
C GLY A 133 -11.68 1.38 8.98
N PHE A 134 -12.45 2.23 8.30
CA PHE A 134 -12.08 3.62 8.13
C PHE A 134 -12.01 4.39 9.45
N ALA A 135 -12.97 4.17 10.37
CA ALA A 135 -12.96 4.80 11.69
C ALA A 135 -11.73 4.36 12.52
N MET A 136 -11.39 3.07 12.48
CA MET A 136 -10.19 2.53 13.12
C MET A 136 -8.91 3.16 12.54
N LEU A 137 -8.82 3.27 11.20
CA LEU A 137 -7.71 3.92 10.53
C LEU A 137 -7.56 5.38 10.96
N LEU A 138 -8.65 6.16 10.99
CA LEU A 138 -8.61 7.55 11.41
C LEU A 138 -8.14 7.71 12.86
N PHE A 139 -8.60 6.82 13.74
CA PHE A 139 -8.20 6.82 15.15
C PHE A 139 -6.70 6.59 15.32
N PHE A 140 -6.15 5.53 14.73
CA PHE A 140 -4.72 5.22 14.85
C PHE A 140 -3.84 6.22 14.09
N PHE A 141 -4.30 6.76 12.97
CA PHE A 141 -3.60 7.83 12.26
C PHE A 141 -3.54 9.11 13.11
N ALA A 142 -4.64 9.53 13.73
CA ALA A 142 -4.67 10.68 14.61
C ALA A 142 -3.74 10.48 15.81
N LEU A 143 -3.78 9.28 16.42
CA LEU A 143 -2.90 8.92 17.53
C LEU A 143 -1.42 8.98 17.16
N SER A 144 -1.03 8.38 16.03
CA SER A 144 0.33 8.45 15.48
C SER A 144 0.77 9.89 15.21
N THR A 145 -0.13 10.72 14.67
CA THR A 145 0.14 12.13 14.39
C THR A 145 0.38 12.92 15.67
N VAL A 146 -0.45 12.73 16.70
CA VAL A 146 -0.30 13.40 18.00
C VAL A 146 1.05 13.04 18.63
N PHE A 147 1.43 11.77 18.67
CA PHE A 147 2.73 11.36 19.20
C PHE A 147 3.90 11.91 18.38
N THR A 148 3.79 11.90 17.05
CA THR A 148 4.84 12.41 16.16
C THR A 148 5.03 13.92 16.34
N VAL A 149 3.95 14.69 16.38
CA VAL A 149 4.00 16.14 16.60
C VAL A 149 4.52 16.45 18.00
N THR A 150 4.08 15.73 19.03
CA THR A 150 4.55 15.91 20.42
C THR A 150 6.05 15.61 20.54
N ALA A 151 6.54 14.54 19.91
CA ALA A 151 7.96 14.19 19.88
C ALA A 151 8.82 15.25 19.18
N ARG A 152 8.23 16.03 18.26
CA ARG A 152 8.90 17.09 17.51
C ARG A 152 8.83 18.45 18.18
N MET A 153 7.71 18.76 18.85
CA MET A 153 7.50 20.01 19.60
C MET A 153 8.30 20.05 20.90
N TYR A 154 8.64 18.90 21.47
CA TYR A 154 9.52 18.85 22.63
C TYR A 154 10.92 19.36 22.27
N ASP A 155 11.48 20.18 23.16
CA ASP A 155 12.76 20.83 22.94
C ASP A 155 13.89 19.79 22.87
N ASN A 156 14.33 19.48 21.65
CA ASN A 156 15.43 18.56 21.40
C ASN A 156 16.80 19.26 21.45
N GLY A 157 16.87 20.48 22.02
CA GLY A 157 18.08 21.28 22.04
C GLY A 157 18.41 21.81 20.65
N TRP A 158 17.39 22.28 19.92
CA TRP A 158 17.56 22.83 18.57
C TRP A 158 18.53 24.02 18.55
N ASP A 159 18.63 24.73 19.67
CA ASP A 159 19.54 25.85 19.89
C ASP A 159 21.02 25.43 20.01
N LEU A 160 21.30 24.14 20.21
CA LEU A 160 22.65 23.57 20.34
C LEU A 160 23.25 23.16 18.98
N ILE A 161 22.52 23.39 17.89
CA ILE A 161 22.87 22.92 16.55
C ILE A 161 23.62 24.02 15.82
N ASP A 162 24.91 23.80 15.53
CA ASP A 162 25.67 24.77 14.75
C ASP A 162 25.16 24.82 13.30
N PRO A 163 25.01 26.02 12.71
CA PRO A 163 24.61 26.19 11.31
C PRO A 163 25.57 25.57 10.29
N SER A 164 26.80 25.24 10.69
CA SER A 164 27.85 24.68 9.85
C SER A 164 27.82 23.15 9.75
N TRP A 165 26.99 22.47 10.55
CA TRP A 165 26.94 21.02 10.58
C TRP A 165 26.30 20.44 9.31
N THR A 166 26.82 19.28 8.87
CA THR A 166 26.24 18.54 7.75
C THR A 166 24.95 17.83 8.20
N HIS A 167 23.97 17.63 7.30
CA HIS A 167 22.72 16.89 7.60
C HIS A 167 22.92 15.59 8.40
N ASN A 168 23.96 14.81 8.08
CA ASN A 168 24.28 13.57 8.80
C ASN A 168 24.76 13.78 10.25
N GLN A 169 25.50 14.85 10.52
CA GLN A 169 26.00 15.16 11.87
C GLN A 169 24.86 15.63 12.76
N ILE A 170 23.97 16.42 12.20
CA ILE A 170 22.83 16.94 12.95
C ILE A 170 21.81 15.84 13.24
N THR A 171 21.54 14.97 12.25
CA THR A 171 20.68 13.80 12.46
C THR A 171 21.25 12.85 13.51
N SER A 172 22.57 12.63 13.56
CA SER A 172 23.19 11.86 14.66
C SER A 172 23.09 12.55 16.02
N PHE A 173 23.29 13.87 16.08
CA PHE A 173 23.18 14.63 17.32
C PHE A 173 21.76 14.62 17.89
N LEU A 174 20.77 14.94 17.04
CA LEU A 174 19.37 14.84 17.40
C LEU A 174 19.03 13.42 17.84
N ALA A 175 19.57 12.41 17.19
CA ALA A 175 19.31 11.04 17.55
C ALA A 175 19.77 10.70 18.96
N GLU A 176 20.98 11.10 19.29
CA GLU A 176 21.53 10.85 20.62
C GLU A 176 20.83 11.68 21.70
N ASN A 177 20.53 12.96 21.44
CA ASN A 177 19.88 13.83 22.42
C ASN A 177 18.39 13.53 22.62
N SER A 178 17.62 13.36 21.55
CA SER A 178 16.18 13.08 21.64
C SER A 178 15.91 11.77 22.39
N ILE A 179 16.79 10.77 22.21
CA ILE A 179 16.69 9.48 22.89
C ILE A 179 17.11 9.58 24.36
N LYS A 180 18.05 10.44 24.73
CA LYS A 180 18.48 10.59 26.13
C LYS A 180 17.45 11.32 26.99
N ILE A 181 16.85 12.38 26.45
CA ILE A 181 15.98 13.28 27.23
C ILE A 181 14.51 12.82 27.15
N HIS A 182 14.06 12.32 26.00
CA HIS A 182 12.63 12.04 25.73
C HIS A 182 12.39 10.65 25.13
N ARG A 183 13.18 9.65 25.57
CA ARG A 183 13.17 8.27 25.06
C ARG A 183 11.76 7.70 24.88
N VAL A 184 10.92 7.83 25.90
CA VAL A 184 9.59 7.20 25.91
C VAL A 184 8.71 7.76 24.80
N ILE A 185 8.61 9.08 24.67
CA ILE A 185 7.74 9.74 23.69
C ILE A 185 8.19 9.41 22.27
N VAL A 186 9.50 9.46 22.01
CA VAL A 186 10.07 9.14 20.69
C VAL A 186 9.80 7.67 20.33
N LEU A 187 10.07 6.73 21.24
CA LEU A 187 9.84 5.30 20.98
C LEU A 187 8.36 4.96 20.80
N THR A 188 7.48 5.56 21.60
CA THR A 188 6.02 5.43 21.44
C THR A 188 5.57 5.96 20.08
N SER A 189 6.14 7.08 19.61
CA SER A 189 5.85 7.60 18.27
C SER A 189 6.22 6.61 17.17
N TYR A 190 7.38 5.94 17.24
CA TYR A 190 7.76 4.92 16.24
C TYR A 190 6.80 3.73 16.22
N PHE A 191 6.42 3.24 17.39
CA PHE A 191 5.45 2.15 17.50
C PHE A 191 4.12 2.51 16.82
N PHE A 192 3.54 3.66 17.15
CA PHE A 192 2.26 4.09 16.55
C PHE A 192 2.38 4.46 15.08
N SER A 193 3.53 4.95 14.61
CA SER A 193 3.79 5.13 13.19
C SER A 193 3.80 3.80 12.44
N GLY A 194 4.34 2.73 13.04
CA GLY A 194 4.26 1.37 12.48
C GLY A 194 2.82 0.84 12.39
N VAL A 195 2.05 1.03 13.47
CA VAL A 195 0.62 0.68 13.50
C VAL A 195 -0.14 1.42 12.39
N ALA A 196 -0.02 2.75 12.33
CA ALA A 196 -0.70 3.57 11.33
C ALA A 196 -0.29 3.19 9.90
N SER A 197 1.00 2.96 9.64
CA SER A 197 1.50 2.57 8.32
C SER A 197 0.87 1.29 7.83
N SER A 198 0.84 0.27 8.68
CA SER A 198 0.31 -1.04 8.32
C SER A 198 -1.20 -1.02 8.09
N MET A 199 -1.95 -0.23 8.89
CA MET A 199 -3.39 -0.06 8.72
C MET A 199 -3.73 0.69 7.44
N ILE A 200 -2.98 1.73 7.09
CA ILE A 200 -3.17 2.48 5.85
C ILE A 200 -2.91 1.57 4.65
N GLU A 201 -1.81 0.82 4.66
CA GLU A 201 -1.50 -0.08 3.56
C GLU A 201 -2.57 -1.18 3.40
N LEU A 202 -2.92 -1.87 4.48
CA LEU A 202 -3.94 -2.92 4.44
C LEU A 202 -5.31 -2.38 4.02
N PHE A 203 -5.75 -1.25 4.58
CA PHE A 203 -7.04 -0.68 4.23
C PHE A 203 -7.07 -0.25 2.77
N GLY A 204 -5.98 0.31 2.25
CA GLY A 204 -5.82 0.61 0.82
C GLY A 204 -6.00 -0.64 -0.05
N PHE A 205 -5.32 -1.75 0.30
CA PHE A 205 -5.47 -3.02 -0.42
C PHE A 205 -6.88 -3.60 -0.31
N TRP A 206 -7.51 -3.50 0.86
CA TRP A 206 -8.89 -3.94 1.04
C TRP A 206 -9.84 -3.13 0.15
N VAL A 207 -9.73 -1.79 0.15
CA VAL A 207 -10.55 -0.93 -0.71
C VAL A 207 -10.34 -1.27 -2.18
N ILE A 208 -9.09 -1.46 -2.62
CA ILE A 208 -8.78 -1.87 -4.00
C ILE A 208 -9.41 -3.22 -4.34
N GLY A 209 -9.32 -4.19 -3.43
CA GLY A 209 -9.96 -5.50 -3.58
C GLY A 209 -11.48 -5.42 -3.65
N THR A 210 -12.10 -4.36 -3.11
CA THR A 210 -13.53 -4.11 -3.28
C THR A 210 -13.89 -3.44 -4.60
N LEU A 211 -12.92 -2.91 -5.36
CA LEU A 211 -13.19 -2.17 -6.60
C LEU A 211 -13.51 -3.07 -7.80
N THR A 212 -12.98 -4.29 -7.81
CA THR A 212 -13.06 -5.21 -8.95
C THR A 212 -13.12 -6.65 -8.48
N ASN A 213 -13.93 -7.45 -9.17
CA ASN A 213 -13.93 -8.90 -9.01
C ASN A 213 -12.98 -9.61 -10.00
N ASP A 214 -12.48 -8.92 -11.02
CA ASP A 214 -11.46 -9.45 -11.91
C ASP A 214 -10.06 -9.37 -11.27
N ILE A 215 -9.42 -10.53 -11.14
CA ILE A 215 -8.07 -10.72 -10.59
C ILE A 215 -7.03 -9.96 -11.43
N ARG A 216 -7.20 -9.88 -12.75
CA ARG A 216 -6.24 -9.18 -13.64
C ARG A 216 -6.26 -7.68 -13.40
N ALA A 217 -7.45 -7.09 -13.40
CA ALA A 217 -7.61 -5.68 -13.07
C ALA A 217 -7.14 -5.38 -11.65
N CYS A 218 -7.42 -6.27 -10.69
CA CYS A 218 -6.97 -6.15 -9.30
C CYS A 218 -5.43 -6.09 -9.22
N GLY A 219 -4.73 -7.00 -9.88
CA GLY A 219 -3.26 -7.01 -9.90
C GLY A 219 -2.65 -5.70 -10.41
N ARG A 220 -3.25 -5.11 -11.45
CA ARG A 220 -2.80 -3.81 -11.96
C ARG A 220 -3.12 -2.64 -11.03
N PHE A 221 -4.25 -2.67 -10.33
CA PHE A 221 -4.56 -1.66 -9.30
C PHE A 221 -3.60 -1.73 -8.13
N VAL A 222 -3.26 -2.93 -7.67
CA VAL A 222 -2.28 -3.16 -6.59
C VAL A 222 -0.90 -2.64 -6.99
N GLY A 223 -0.43 -2.93 -8.21
CA GLY A 223 0.84 -2.40 -8.71
C GLY A 223 0.85 -0.86 -8.82
N THR A 224 -0.27 -0.28 -9.27
CA THR A 224 -0.43 1.18 -9.33
C THR A 224 -0.42 1.80 -7.93
N PHE A 225 -1.10 1.18 -6.97
CA PHE A 225 -1.12 1.63 -5.57
C PHE A 225 0.28 1.67 -4.97
N HIS A 226 1.03 0.58 -5.08
CA HIS A 226 2.36 0.50 -4.49
C HIS A 226 3.37 1.44 -5.18
N SER A 227 3.28 1.60 -6.51
CA SER A 227 4.14 2.53 -7.25
C SER A 227 3.91 3.99 -6.84
N VAL A 228 2.66 4.43 -6.71
CA VAL A 228 2.34 5.79 -6.24
C VAL A 228 2.82 6.01 -4.81
N MET A 229 2.65 5.02 -3.93
CA MET A 229 3.19 5.09 -2.57
C MET A 229 4.71 5.29 -2.54
N SER A 230 5.44 4.54 -3.38
CA SER A 230 6.89 4.66 -3.49
C SER A 230 7.32 6.05 -3.98
N ILE A 231 6.61 6.62 -4.96
CA ILE A 231 6.86 8.00 -5.44
C ILE A 231 6.64 9.01 -4.31
N GLY A 232 5.57 8.89 -3.53
CA GLY A 232 5.30 9.76 -2.38
C GLY A 232 6.45 9.76 -1.36
N GLY A 233 6.93 8.57 -0.99
CA GLY A 233 8.06 8.41 -0.08
C GLY A 233 9.36 9.01 -0.64
N MET A 234 9.66 8.80 -1.93
CA MET A 234 10.83 9.36 -2.59
C MET A 234 10.79 10.90 -2.60
N VAL A 235 9.67 11.50 -2.98
CA VAL A 235 9.51 12.97 -3.02
C VAL A 235 9.70 13.56 -1.62
N GLY A 236 9.15 12.93 -0.58
CA GLY A 236 9.33 13.38 0.80
C GLY A 236 10.81 13.40 1.22
N VAL A 237 11.56 12.35 0.90
CA VAL A 237 13.01 12.28 1.19
C VAL A 237 13.78 13.37 0.44
N GLN A 238 13.51 13.57 -0.84
CA GLN A 238 14.20 14.58 -1.65
C GLN A 238 13.97 16.01 -1.13
N ILE A 239 12.76 16.31 -0.65
CA ILE A 239 12.45 17.61 -0.05
C ILE A 239 13.24 17.81 1.24
N ILE A 240 13.29 16.83 2.14
CA ILE A 240 14.05 16.96 3.39
C ILE A 240 15.54 17.20 3.12
N LEU A 241 16.11 16.46 2.16
CA LEU A 241 17.53 16.62 1.79
C LEU A 241 17.84 18.01 1.23
N SER A 242 16.83 18.70 0.69
CA SER A 242 16.98 20.03 0.07
C SER A 242 16.73 21.19 1.05
N VAL A 243 16.07 20.96 2.19
CA VAL A 243 15.70 22.02 3.14
C VAL A 243 16.81 22.21 4.20
N PRO A 244 17.27 23.46 4.44
CA PRO A 244 18.25 23.73 5.49
C PRO A 244 17.72 23.35 6.88
N PHE A 245 18.61 22.79 7.69
CA PHE A 245 18.25 22.05 8.89
C PHE A 245 17.49 22.87 9.96
N ASN A 246 17.75 24.18 10.06
CA ASN A 246 17.12 25.07 11.04
C ASN A 246 15.59 25.13 10.93
N TYR A 247 15.01 24.56 9.87
CA TYR A 247 13.56 24.50 9.67
C TYR A 247 12.97 23.09 9.92
N ILE A 248 13.79 22.05 10.16
CA ILE A 248 13.36 20.62 10.18
C ILE A 248 12.47 20.22 11.35
N SER A 249 12.54 20.91 12.48
CA SER A 249 11.75 20.63 13.69
C SER A 249 10.24 20.84 13.48
N LEU A 250 9.87 21.89 12.76
CA LEU A 250 8.49 22.29 12.45
C LEU A 250 8.41 22.80 11.00
N ASN A 251 8.67 21.89 10.08
CA ASN A 251 8.92 22.23 8.70
C ASN A 251 7.62 22.42 7.91
N ILE A 252 7.56 23.40 6.99
CA ILE A 252 6.42 23.61 6.07
C ILE A 252 5.99 22.29 5.38
N PRO A 253 6.93 21.43 4.92
CA PRO A 253 6.55 20.16 4.29
C PRO A 253 5.77 19.20 5.19
N MET A 254 5.97 19.25 6.52
CA MET A 254 5.24 18.40 7.47
C MET A 254 3.77 18.79 7.54
N PHE A 255 3.49 20.09 7.70
CA PHE A 255 2.12 20.61 7.71
C PHE A 255 1.43 20.38 6.37
N PHE A 256 2.17 20.55 5.27
CA PHE A 256 1.66 20.24 3.94
C PHE A 256 1.29 18.75 3.79
N GLY A 257 2.16 17.84 4.24
CA GLY A 257 1.88 16.41 4.25
C GLY A 257 0.65 16.06 5.09
N LEU A 258 0.52 16.66 6.27
CA LEU A 258 -0.61 16.42 7.18
C LEU A 258 -1.92 16.92 6.56
N ALA A 259 -1.93 18.14 6.00
CA ALA A 259 -3.08 18.68 5.29
C ALA A 259 -3.47 17.79 4.10
N MET A 260 -2.48 17.28 3.35
CA MET A 260 -2.72 16.38 2.24
C MET A 260 -3.33 15.04 2.71
N SER A 261 -2.83 14.45 3.80
CA SER A 261 -3.38 13.22 4.37
C SER A 261 -4.84 13.38 4.81
N VAL A 262 -5.15 14.49 5.49
CA VAL A 262 -6.54 14.81 5.89
C VAL A 262 -7.44 14.96 4.65
N ALA A 263 -7.02 15.73 3.65
CA ALA A 263 -7.76 15.88 2.39
C ALA A 263 -7.96 14.53 1.68
N SER A 264 -6.95 13.66 1.73
CA SER A 264 -6.99 12.33 1.11
C SER A 264 -8.00 11.41 1.78
N PHE A 265 -8.16 11.47 3.10
CA PHE A 265 -9.19 10.68 3.79
C PHE A 265 -10.60 11.14 3.45
N VAL A 266 -10.82 12.43 3.19
CA VAL A 266 -12.11 12.94 2.69
C VAL A 266 -12.44 12.34 1.33
N LEU A 267 -11.46 12.26 0.41
CA LEU A 267 -11.65 11.63 -0.89
C LEU A 267 -11.89 10.13 -0.78
N LEU A 268 -11.15 9.44 0.09
CA LEU A 268 -11.35 8.03 0.40
C LEU A 268 -12.76 7.74 0.92
N TYR A 269 -13.28 8.61 1.78
CA TYR A 269 -14.64 8.50 2.29
C TYR A 269 -15.71 8.53 1.18
N PHE A 270 -15.52 9.34 0.13
CA PHE A 270 -16.41 9.33 -1.04
C PHE A 270 -16.36 8.00 -1.80
N VAL A 271 -15.20 7.36 -1.89
CA VAL A 271 -15.05 6.02 -2.49
C VAL A 271 -15.76 4.98 -1.62
N LEU A 272 -15.55 5.01 -0.30
CA LEU A 272 -16.18 4.07 0.64
C LEU A 272 -17.71 4.12 0.59
N ARG A 273 -18.29 5.31 0.45
CA ARG A 273 -19.75 5.47 0.31
C ARG A 273 -20.33 4.76 -0.90
N ARG A 274 -19.52 4.46 -1.92
CA ARG A 274 -19.94 3.80 -3.16
C ARG A 274 -19.76 2.30 -3.14
N ILE A 275 -19.07 1.72 -2.14
CA ILE A 275 -18.89 0.27 -2.02
C ILE A 275 -20.23 -0.44 -1.81
N THR A 276 -20.56 -1.34 -2.74
CA THR A 276 -21.62 -2.36 -2.60
C THR A 276 -21.01 -3.76 -2.50
N ASP A 277 -21.85 -4.78 -2.26
CA ASP A 277 -21.39 -6.17 -2.10
C ASP A 277 -20.92 -6.80 -3.43
N THR A 278 -21.37 -6.28 -4.58
CA THR A 278 -20.93 -6.70 -5.92
C THR A 278 -20.53 -5.47 -6.75
N ASN A 279 -19.23 -5.20 -6.80
CA ASN A 279 -18.68 -4.13 -7.63
C ASN A 279 -17.87 -4.72 -8.77
N ASP A 280 -18.26 -4.38 -10.00
CA ASP A 280 -17.38 -4.48 -11.15
C ASP A 280 -17.20 -3.07 -11.70
N TRP A 281 -16.29 -2.31 -11.08
CA TRP A 281 -15.94 -0.96 -11.54
C TRP A 281 -14.78 -0.98 -12.53
N THR A 282 -14.50 -2.15 -13.10
CA THR A 282 -13.63 -2.25 -14.25
C THR A 282 -14.30 -1.55 -15.44
N LEU A 283 -13.44 -0.95 -16.27
CA LEU A 283 -13.74 -0.22 -17.48
C LEU A 283 -15.01 -0.76 -18.15
N GLY A 284 -16.02 0.11 -18.25
CA GLY A 284 -17.40 -0.28 -18.56
C GLY A 284 -17.49 -1.31 -19.66
N ARG A 285 -18.40 -2.28 -19.49
CA ARG A 285 -18.86 -3.25 -20.50
C ARG A 285 -18.49 -2.74 -21.89
N ILE A 286 -17.49 -3.36 -22.52
CA ILE A 286 -17.56 -3.46 -23.97
C ILE A 286 -18.90 -4.17 -24.18
N PRO A 287 -19.92 -3.54 -24.78
CA PRO A 287 -21.13 -4.24 -25.08
C PRO A 287 -20.73 -5.33 -26.06
N ASP A 288 -20.75 -6.58 -25.62
CA ASP A 288 -20.76 -7.69 -26.56
C ASP A 288 -22.02 -7.49 -27.40
N SER A 289 -21.86 -6.95 -28.61
CA SER A 289 -22.93 -6.62 -29.55
C SER A 289 -23.73 -7.84 -30.02
N ASN A 290 -23.53 -9.01 -29.41
CA ASN A 290 -24.11 -10.28 -29.82
C ASN A 290 -24.97 -10.94 -28.72
N SER A 291 -25.12 -10.35 -27.53
CA SER A 291 -25.97 -10.95 -26.47
C SER A 291 -27.41 -10.41 -26.42
N SER A 292 -27.80 -9.55 -27.37
CA SER A 292 -29.17 -9.00 -27.48
C SER A 292 -30.01 -9.68 -28.57
N LYS A 293 -29.82 -10.98 -28.80
CA LYS A 293 -30.78 -11.84 -29.53
C LYS A 293 -30.78 -13.25 -28.94
N CYS A 294 -31.41 -13.43 -27.79
CA CYS A 294 -32.02 -14.72 -27.47
C CYS A 294 -33.48 -14.44 -27.15
N ASN A 295 -34.25 -14.30 -28.24
CA ASN A 295 -35.70 -14.33 -28.17
C ASN A 295 -36.14 -15.76 -27.88
N ILE A 296 -37.03 -15.85 -26.91
CA ILE A 296 -37.97 -16.95 -26.69
C ILE A 296 -38.59 -17.36 -28.03
N GLY A 297 -38.46 -18.63 -28.42
CA GLY A 297 -39.06 -19.16 -29.64
C GLY A 297 -38.53 -20.55 -30.02
N SER A 298 -39.28 -21.56 -29.61
CA SER A 298 -39.33 -22.98 -30.01
C SER A 298 -38.65 -23.48 -31.31
N SER A 299 -38.24 -24.75 -31.19
CA SER A 299 -38.18 -25.85 -32.18
C SER A 299 -36.99 -26.01 -33.13
N ASP A 300 -36.34 -27.17 -32.92
CA ASP A 300 -35.73 -28.13 -33.84
C ASP A 300 -34.33 -27.96 -34.46
N SER A 301 -33.53 -28.99 -34.13
CA SER A 301 -32.55 -29.72 -34.95
C SER A 301 -31.09 -29.23 -35.01
N SER A 302 -30.24 -30.04 -34.37
CA SER A 302 -28.91 -30.49 -34.81
C SER A 302 -27.89 -29.44 -35.28
N GLN A 303 -26.94 -29.10 -34.41
CA GLN A 303 -25.52 -29.08 -34.77
C GLN A 303 -24.60 -29.05 -33.54
N SER A 304 -23.61 -29.95 -33.58
CA SER A 304 -22.47 -30.08 -32.67
C SER A 304 -21.63 -28.81 -32.63
N SER A 305 -21.32 -28.29 -31.44
CA SER A 305 -20.09 -27.54 -31.12
C SER A 305 -19.99 -27.30 -29.61
N ASP A 306 -18.84 -27.72 -29.06
CA ASP A 306 -18.51 -27.74 -27.64
C ASP A 306 -18.78 -26.42 -26.92
N THR A 307 -19.75 -26.44 -26.01
CA THR A 307 -20.07 -25.32 -25.13
C THR A 307 -19.56 -25.65 -23.72
N TYR A 308 -18.45 -25.05 -23.31
CA TYR A 308 -17.93 -25.17 -21.95
C TYR A 308 -18.86 -24.43 -20.98
N PHE A 309 -19.63 -25.18 -20.19
CA PHE A 309 -20.36 -24.65 -19.04
C PHE A 309 -19.37 -24.28 -17.92
N VAL A 310 -19.20 -22.98 -17.68
CA VAL A 310 -18.59 -22.49 -16.44
C VAL A 310 -19.63 -22.62 -15.33
N ILE A 311 -19.61 -23.76 -14.63
CA ILE A 311 -20.43 -23.96 -13.43
C ILE A 311 -19.87 -23.04 -12.34
N THR A 312 -20.54 -21.91 -12.13
CA THR A 312 -20.37 -21.05 -10.95
C THR A 312 -21.56 -21.26 -10.03
N ASP A 313 -21.64 -22.45 -9.44
CA ASP A 313 -22.48 -22.67 -8.26
C ASP A 313 -22.04 -23.95 -7.54
N VAL A 314 -21.14 -23.81 -6.56
CA VAL A 314 -20.94 -24.86 -5.55
C VAL A 314 -21.74 -24.41 -4.34
N LYS A 315 -23.02 -24.78 -4.35
CA LYS A 315 -23.90 -24.77 -3.20
C LYS A 315 -23.31 -25.70 -2.14
N HIS A 316 -23.08 -25.18 -0.93
CA HIS A 316 -22.71 -25.98 0.23
C HIS A 316 -23.75 -27.10 0.44
N ILE A 317 -23.38 -28.35 0.16
CA ILE A 317 -24.10 -29.52 0.64
C ILE A 317 -23.45 -29.91 1.97
N HIS A 318 -24.08 -29.52 3.06
CA HIS A 318 -23.87 -30.13 4.38
C HIS A 318 -24.42 -31.56 4.30
N SER A 319 -23.54 -32.54 4.14
CA SER A 319 -23.88 -33.94 4.41
C SER A 319 -23.86 -34.12 5.92
N GLY A 320 -25.06 -34.16 6.50
CA GLY A 320 -25.28 -34.80 7.79
C GLY A 320 -25.33 -36.31 7.58
N SER A 321 -24.52 -37.05 8.33
CA SER A 321 -24.71 -38.48 8.57
C SER A 321 -24.55 -38.71 10.07
N THR A 322 -25.64 -38.48 10.79
CA THR A 322 -26.01 -39.29 11.96
C THR A 322 -26.25 -40.71 11.47
N GLU A 323 -25.49 -41.68 11.95
CA GLU A 323 -26.00 -43.02 12.19
C GLU A 323 -25.24 -43.67 13.34
N THR A 324 -26.02 -44.10 14.32
CA THR A 324 -25.68 -44.85 15.52
C THR A 324 -25.42 -46.31 15.21
N LEU A 325 -24.31 -46.85 15.72
CA LEU A 325 -24.20 -48.06 16.55
C LEU A 325 -22.75 -48.25 16.99
#